data_AF-A0A956X9C0-F1
#
_entry.id   AF-A0A956X9C0-F1
#
_cell.length_a   1.000
_cell.length_b   1.000
_cell.length_c   1.000
_cell.angle_alpha   90.00
_cell.angle_beta   90.00
_cell.angle_gamma   90.00
#
_symmetry.space_group_name_H-M   'P 1'
#
loop_
_entity.id
_entity.type
_entity.pdbx_description
1 polymer ?
#
loop_
_entity_poly.entity_id
_entity_poly.type
_entity_poly.pdbx_seq_one_letter_code
_entity_poly.pdbx_strand_id
1 'polypeptide(L)'
;MKLKIRLSEKLHLTPGITIMLILIAWGIFVAMVRYANGIGAVSNLNDTYSWAFWISFDLFCGVALGSGAFTMAAIIHIFEIERFKPLLRPAILTGFLGYVMVIVALLVDLGRPERIWHMIVYQNHHSVLFEIGICVMTYTTVLAIEFAPVLFEGLRLPKIAHMLHRIVIPFVILGVVLSTLHQSSLGGLLLIQRSTLHPLWWTPILPLLFFVSAIVVGLGM
;
A
#
# COMPACT_ATOMS: atom_id res chain seq x y z
N MET A 1 -24.76 -10.49 -18.47
CA MET A 1 -25.33 -10.23 -17.11
C MET A 1 -25.34 -8.71 -16.88
N LYS A 2 -26.52 -8.07 -16.89
CA LYS A 2 -26.64 -6.59 -16.76
C LYS A 2 -26.58 -6.20 -15.27
N LEU A 3 -25.42 -5.76 -14.77
CA LEU A 3 -25.35 -5.10 -13.46
C LEU A 3 -25.98 -3.70 -13.57
N LYS A 4 -27.25 -3.59 -13.14
CA LYS A 4 -27.88 -2.30 -12.81
C LYS A 4 -27.30 -1.85 -11.47
N ILE A 5 -26.21 -1.09 -11.49
CA ILE A 5 -25.77 -0.33 -10.33
C ILE A 5 -26.80 0.79 -10.15
N ARG A 6 -27.79 0.57 -9.28
CA ARG A 6 -28.62 1.64 -8.73
C ARG A 6 -27.79 2.27 -7.62
N LEU A 7 -27.20 3.44 -7.86
CA LEU A 7 -26.79 4.29 -6.74
C LEU A 7 -28.07 4.64 -5.97
N SER A 8 -28.19 4.11 -4.75
CA SER A 8 -29.26 4.50 -3.83
C SER A 8 -29.15 6.00 -3.58
N GLU A 9 -30.15 6.77 -4.00
CA GLU A 9 -30.23 8.24 -3.81
C GLU A 9 -30.30 8.67 -2.33
N LYS A 10 -30.35 7.72 -1.39
CA LYS A 10 -30.28 8.01 0.04
C LYS A 10 -29.14 7.20 0.66
N LEU A 11 -28.13 7.91 1.16
CA LEU A 11 -27.16 7.35 2.10
C LEU A 11 -27.94 7.03 3.38
N HIS A 12 -28.45 5.81 3.49
CA HIS A 12 -29.05 5.35 4.74
C HIS A 12 -27.92 5.25 5.76
N LEU A 13 -27.85 6.22 6.67
CA LEU A 13 -26.92 6.26 7.80
C LEU A 13 -27.24 5.10 8.76
N THR A 14 -26.77 3.91 8.40
CA THR A 14 -26.78 2.76 9.31
C THR A 14 -25.79 3.04 10.45
N PRO A 15 -26.00 2.44 11.63
CA PRO A 15 -25.10 2.65 12.78
C PRO A 15 -23.62 2.42 12.43
N GLY A 16 -23.32 1.42 11.58
CA GLY A 16 -21.96 1.14 11.12
C GLY A 16 -21.36 2.25 10.26
N ILE A 17 -22.12 2.80 9.31
CA ILE A 17 -21.66 3.92 8.46
C ILE A 17 -21.42 5.16 9.34
N THR A 18 -22.30 5.44 10.28
CA THR A 18 -22.14 6.58 11.20
C THR A 18 -20.87 6.46 12.05
N ILE A 19 -20.58 5.27 12.60
CA ILE A 19 -19.34 5.03 13.35
C ILE A 19 -18.11 5.25 12.45
N MET A 20 -18.12 4.73 11.22
CA MET A 20 -17.02 4.94 10.28
C MET A 20 -16.81 6.42 9.94
N LEU A 21 -17.90 7.17 9.73
CA LEU A 21 -17.82 8.61 9.46
C LEU A 21 -17.25 9.39 10.66
N ILE A 22 -17.62 9.00 11.89
CA ILE A 22 -17.06 9.61 13.10
C ILE A 22 -15.55 9.32 13.20
N LEU A 23 -15.11 8.09 12.92
CA LEU A 23 -13.69 7.73 12.93
C LEU A 23 -12.90 8.49 11.84
N ILE A 24 -13.46 8.65 10.65
CA ILE A 24 -12.85 9.44 9.57
C ILE A 24 -12.73 10.91 9.99
N ALA A 25 -13.80 11.50 10.53
CA ALA A 25 -13.79 12.88 11.01
C ALA A 25 -12.76 13.08 12.12
N TRP A 26 -12.64 12.13 13.04
CA TRP A 26 -11.62 12.13 14.09
C TRP A 26 -10.21 12.03 13.52
N GLY A 27 -9.97 11.13 12.56
CA GLY A 27 -8.68 11.01 11.88
C GLY A 27 -8.26 12.29 11.17
N ILE A 28 -9.19 12.94 10.46
CA ILE A 28 -8.95 14.24 9.82
C ILE A 28 -8.62 15.30 10.87
N PHE A 29 -9.34 15.35 11.98
CA PHE A 29 -9.06 16.29 13.07
C PHE A 29 -7.65 16.11 13.63
N VAL A 30 -7.24 14.86 13.93
CA VAL A 30 -5.89 14.55 14.40
C VAL A 30 -4.83 14.95 13.37
N ALA A 31 -5.07 14.68 12.08
CA ALA A 31 -4.17 15.08 11.01
C ALA A 31 -4.00 16.61 10.93
N MET A 32 -5.09 17.38 11.11
CA MET A 32 -5.04 18.85 11.13
C MET A 32 -4.25 19.37 12.33
N VAL A 33 -4.44 18.79 13.52
CA VAL A 33 -3.65 19.12 14.72
C VAL A 33 -2.17 18.85 14.49
N ARG A 34 -1.84 17.72 13.86
CA ARG A 34 -0.48 17.36 13.48
C ARG A 34 0.15 18.40 12.55
N TYR A 35 -0.57 18.86 11.51
CA TYR A 35 -0.04 19.86 10.58
C TYR A 35 0.11 21.24 11.21
N ALA A 36 -0.75 21.61 12.16
CA ALA A 36 -0.68 22.89 12.85
C ALA A 36 0.44 22.94 13.92
N ASN A 37 0.57 21.89 14.73
CA ASN A 37 1.43 21.87 15.92
C ASN A 37 2.70 21.02 15.75
N GLY A 38 2.89 20.39 14.59
CA GLY A 38 3.99 19.48 14.32
C GLY A 38 3.74 18.04 14.80
N ILE A 39 4.65 17.13 14.43
CA ILE A 39 4.46 15.69 14.67
C ILE A 39 4.44 15.33 16.16
N GLY A 40 5.25 16.00 16.98
CA GLY A 40 5.34 15.73 18.42
C GLY A 40 4.04 15.97 19.19
N ALA A 41 3.13 16.78 18.66
CA ALA A 41 1.83 17.04 19.29
C ALA A 41 0.90 15.81 19.29
N VAL A 42 1.12 14.86 18.39
CA VAL A 42 0.25 13.68 18.23
C VAL A 42 0.98 12.36 18.44
N SER A 43 2.30 12.33 18.26
CA SER A 43 3.02 11.07 18.08
C SER A 43 3.82 10.57 19.27
N ASN A 44 4.07 11.41 20.28
CA ASN A 44 4.91 11.10 21.44
C ASN A 44 6.28 10.48 21.06
N LEU A 45 6.80 10.87 19.89
CA LEU A 45 8.11 10.43 19.39
C LEU A 45 9.24 11.16 20.13
N ASN A 46 10.41 10.52 20.18
CA ASN A 46 11.64 11.13 20.70
C ASN A 46 12.80 10.91 19.71
N ASP A 47 13.92 11.58 19.95
CA ASP A 47 15.09 11.53 19.05
C ASP A 47 15.71 10.13 18.95
N THR A 48 15.50 9.28 19.95
CA THR A 48 15.96 7.88 19.96
C THR A 48 15.07 6.97 19.10
N TYR A 49 13.76 7.18 19.14
CA TYR A 49 12.75 6.39 18.45
C TYR A 49 11.84 7.30 17.63
N SER A 50 12.40 7.80 16.52
CA SER A 50 11.75 8.78 15.65
C SER A 50 10.62 8.21 14.79
N TRP A 51 10.50 6.88 14.70
CA TRP A 51 9.47 6.19 13.90
C TRP A 51 8.44 5.45 14.76
N ALA A 52 8.92 4.84 15.86
CA ALA A 52 8.16 4.12 16.87
C ALA A 52 6.89 3.42 16.31
N PHE A 53 5.75 3.62 16.97
CA PHE A 53 4.49 2.96 16.61
C PHE A 53 3.92 3.41 15.26
N TRP A 54 4.11 4.67 14.86
CA TRP A 54 3.48 5.26 13.66
C TRP A 54 3.94 4.50 12.41
N ILE A 55 5.21 4.64 12.04
CA ILE A 55 5.78 3.97 10.86
C ILE A 55 5.71 2.44 10.99
N SER A 56 5.83 1.90 12.20
CA SER A 56 5.78 0.45 12.38
C SER A 56 4.41 -0.13 12.04
N PHE A 57 3.34 0.55 12.41
CA PHE A 57 1.98 0.08 12.16
C PHE A 57 1.51 0.42 10.73
N ASP A 58 1.66 1.67 10.29
CA ASP A 58 1.16 2.07 8.97
C ASP A 58 1.99 1.49 7.81
N LEU A 59 3.31 1.53 7.89
CA LEU A 59 4.19 1.14 6.80
C LEU A 59 4.50 -0.35 6.88
N PHE A 60 5.03 -0.86 8.00
CA PHE A 60 5.42 -2.27 8.06
C PHE A 60 4.21 -3.21 8.11
N CYS A 61 3.20 -2.94 8.94
CA CYS A 61 2.00 -3.77 8.95
C CYS A 61 1.06 -3.41 7.79
N GLY A 62 0.75 -2.13 7.57
CA GLY A 62 -0.23 -1.72 6.55
C GLY A 62 0.14 -2.12 5.12
N VAL A 63 1.41 -1.96 4.72
CA VAL A 63 1.86 -2.42 3.39
C VAL A 63 1.81 -3.94 3.29
N ALA A 64 2.15 -4.66 4.35
CA ALA A 64 2.07 -6.13 4.37
C ALA A 64 0.63 -6.63 4.20
N LEU A 65 -0.39 -5.93 4.71
CA LEU A 65 -1.80 -6.26 4.46
C LEU A 65 -2.19 -6.12 2.98
N GLY A 66 -1.56 -5.18 2.25
CA GLY A 66 -1.76 -4.98 0.82
C GLY A 66 -1.06 -5.99 -0.09
N SER A 67 -0.23 -6.89 0.46
CA SER A 67 0.58 -7.86 -0.30
C SER A 67 -0.22 -9.00 -0.95
N GLY A 68 -1.49 -9.17 -0.57
CA GLY A 68 -2.38 -10.17 -1.17
C GLY A 68 -2.55 -9.98 -2.67
N ALA A 69 -2.55 -8.73 -3.16
CA ALA A 69 -2.68 -8.44 -4.59
C ALA A 69 -1.59 -9.10 -5.43
N PHE A 70 -0.31 -8.79 -5.17
CA PHE A 70 0.79 -9.37 -5.96
C PHE A 70 0.93 -10.87 -5.73
N THR A 71 0.67 -11.36 -4.52
CA THR A 71 0.79 -12.78 -4.21
C THR A 71 -0.23 -13.59 -5.00
N MET A 72 -1.48 -13.13 -5.04
CA MET A 72 -2.53 -13.74 -5.85
C MET A 72 -2.25 -13.61 -7.34
N ALA A 73 -1.75 -12.45 -7.78
CA ALA A 73 -1.36 -12.24 -9.16
C ALA A 73 -0.21 -13.18 -9.58
N ALA A 74 0.78 -13.41 -8.73
CA ALA A 74 1.85 -14.38 -8.96
C ALA A 74 1.32 -15.82 -9.04
N ILE A 75 0.47 -16.23 -8.09
CA ILE A 75 -0.15 -17.58 -8.07
C ILE A 75 -0.90 -17.87 -9.37
N ILE A 76 -1.61 -16.88 -9.92
CA ILE A 76 -2.49 -17.07 -11.07
C ILE A 76 -1.74 -16.89 -12.39
N HIS A 77 -0.88 -15.88 -12.50
CA HIS A 77 -0.24 -15.51 -13.76
C HIS A 77 1.16 -16.08 -13.95
N ILE A 78 1.90 -16.39 -12.87
CA ILE A 78 3.25 -16.97 -12.94
C ILE A 78 3.19 -18.47 -12.71
N PHE A 79 2.49 -18.91 -11.66
CA PHE A 79 2.33 -20.33 -11.33
C PHE A 79 1.16 -20.99 -12.06
N GLU A 80 0.40 -20.24 -12.86
CA GLU A 80 -0.73 -20.73 -13.69
C GLU A 80 -1.81 -21.49 -12.90
N ILE A 81 -1.98 -21.19 -11.61
CA ILE A 81 -2.97 -21.86 -10.76
C ILE A 81 -4.34 -21.18 -10.92
N GLU A 82 -5.08 -21.59 -11.95
CA GLU A 82 -6.36 -20.98 -12.30
C GLU A 82 -7.46 -21.14 -11.25
N ARG A 83 -7.33 -22.08 -10.31
CA ARG A 83 -8.30 -22.32 -9.22
C ARG A 83 -8.62 -21.05 -8.43
N PHE A 84 -7.65 -20.14 -8.31
CA PHE A 84 -7.77 -18.92 -7.51
C PHE A 84 -8.19 -17.68 -8.32
N LYS A 85 -8.44 -17.81 -9.62
CA LYS A 85 -8.87 -16.71 -10.50
C LYS A 85 -10.06 -15.87 -9.98
N PRO A 86 -11.06 -16.43 -9.28
CA PRO A 86 -12.14 -15.63 -8.68
C PRO A 86 -11.66 -14.65 -7.59
N LEU A 87 -10.56 -14.96 -6.91
CA LEU A 87 -10.01 -14.15 -5.82
C LEU A 87 -9.11 -13.01 -6.29
N LEU A 88 -8.68 -13.02 -7.56
CA LEU A 88 -7.78 -12.00 -8.10
C LEU A 88 -8.36 -10.59 -8.03
N ARG A 89 -9.61 -10.40 -8.47
CA ARG A 89 -10.26 -9.08 -8.50
C ARG A 89 -10.41 -8.47 -7.10
N PRO A 90 -10.94 -9.21 -6.09
CA PRO A 90 -10.92 -8.73 -4.71
C PRO A 90 -9.52 -8.43 -4.19
N ALA A 91 -8.53 -9.31 -4.45
CA ALA A 91 -7.16 -9.12 -3.96
C ALA A 91 -6.52 -7.83 -4.51
N ILE A 92 -6.65 -7.56 -5.82
CA ILE A 92 -6.15 -6.33 -6.45
C ILE A 92 -6.83 -5.10 -5.87
N LEU A 93 -8.15 -5.15 -5.65
CA LEU A 93 -8.89 -4.03 -5.04
C LEU A 93 -8.40 -3.78 -3.61
N THR A 94 -8.27 -4.82 -2.80
CA THR A 94 -7.76 -4.72 -1.42
C THR A 94 -6.33 -4.17 -1.41
N GLY A 95 -5.46 -4.65 -2.28
CA GLY A 95 -4.09 -4.14 -2.40
C GLY A 95 -4.05 -2.67 -2.83
N PHE A 96 -4.85 -2.28 -3.83
CA PHE A 96 -4.94 -0.89 -4.28
C PHE A 96 -5.44 0.04 -3.17
N LEU A 97 -6.52 -0.33 -2.48
CA LEU A 97 -7.04 0.44 -1.36
C LEU A 97 -6.03 0.50 -0.20
N GLY A 98 -5.37 -0.61 0.11
CA GLY A 98 -4.31 -0.66 1.13
C GLY A 98 -3.17 0.30 0.82
N TYR A 99 -2.69 0.33 -0.42
CA TYR A 99 -1.64 1.27 -0.84
C TYR A 99 -2.09 2.72 -0.82
N VAL A 100 -3.34 3.02 -1.19
CA VAL A 100 -3.90 4.38 -1.05
C VAL A 100 -3.92 4.80 0.42
N MET A 101 -4.33 3.91 1.33
CA MET A 101 -4.32 4.19 2.77
C MET A 101 -2.91 4.43 3.31
N VAL A 102 -1.93 3.62 2.88
CA VAL A 102 -0.51 3.82 3.24
C VAL A 102 0.00 5.17 2.73
N ILE A 103 -0.34 5.57 1.50
CA ILE A 103 0.06 6.88 0.97
C ILE A 103 -0.53 8.01 1.82
N VAL A 104 -1.80 7.92 2.19
CA VAL A 104 -2.44 8.92 3.07
C VAL A 104 -1.75 8.98 4.43
N ALA A 105 -1.44 7.82 5.03
CA ALA A 105 -0.70 7.76 6.30
C ALA A 105 0.68 8.40 6.17
N LEU A 106 1.46 8.02 5.15
CA LEU A 106 2.79 8.57 4.88
C LEU A 106 2.78 10.09 4.71
N LEU A 107 1.77 10.66 4.06
CA LEU A 107 1.64 12.12 3.93
C LEU A 107 1.49 12.81 5.30
N VAL A 108 0.82 12.16 6.26
CA VAL A 108 0.71 12.62 7.65
C VAL A 108 2.02 12.39 8.41
N ASP A 109 2.77 11.33 8.12
CA ASP A 109 4.05 11.08 8.81
C ASP A 109 5.14 12.06 8.37
N LEU A 110 5.17 12.42 7.09
CA LEU A 110 6.19 13.30 6.54
C LEU A 110 6.14 14.68 7.20
N GLY A 111 7.24 15.11 7.84
CA GLY A 111 7.36 16.45 8.43
C GLY A 111 6.98 17.59 7.48
N ARG A 112 7.30 17.42 6.20
CA ARG A 112 7.05 18.36 5.10
C ARG A 112 6.54 17.63 3.86
N PRO A 113 5.24 17.27 3.79
CA PRO A 113 4.70 16.48 2.69
C PRO A 113 4.74 17.23 1.36
N GLU A 114 4.75 18.56 1.37
CA GLU A 114 4.82 19.40 0.17
C GLU A 114 6.12 19.19 -0.63
N ARG A 115 7.14 18.62 0.00
CA ARG A 115 8.44 18.34 -0.63
C ARG A 115 8.57 16.93 -1.19
N ILE A 116 7.56 16.08 -1.07
CA ILE A 116 7.65 14.67 -1.49
C ILE A 116 8.05 14.52 -2.97
N TRP A 117 7.64 15.45 -3.83
CA TRP A 117 8.00 15.46 -5.26
C TRP A 117 9.51 15.64 -5.51
N HIS A 118 10.26 16.20 -4.56
CA HIS A 118 11.72 16.36 -4.70
C HIS A 118 12.41 15.00 -4.87
N MET A 119 11.83 13.92 -4.34
CA MET A 119 12.39 12.58 -4.50
C MET A 119 12.46 12.15 -5.97
N ILE A 120 11.56 12.65 -6.83
CA ILE A 120 11.52 12.32 -8.26
C ILE A 120 12.62 13.08 -9.02
N VAL A 121 12.89 14.33 -8.64
CA VAL A 121 13.81 15.24 -9.33
C VAL A 121 15.24 15.17 -8.78
N TYR A 122 15.38 15.13 -7.45
CA TYR A 122 16.65 15.15 -6.72
C TYR A 122 16.92 13.77 -6.10
N GLN A 123 17.35 12.84 -6.95
CA GLN A 123 17.47 11.43 -6.61
C GLN A 123 18.75 11.14 -5.83
N ASN A 124 18.63 10.37 -4.74
CA ASN A 124 19.78 9.82 -4.01
C ASN A 124 19.74 8.29 -4.04
N HIS A 125 20.47 7.71 -4.99
CA HIS A 125 20.54 6.27 -5.23
C HIS A 125 21.21 5.45 -4.11
N HIS A 126 21.89 6.10 -3.15
CA HIS A 126 22.48 5.42 -1.99
C HIS A 126 21.50 5.28 -0.82
N SER A 127 20.32 5.90 -0.90
CA SER A 127 19.31 5.85 0.16
C SER A 127 18.34 4.69 -0.06
N VAL A 128 18.23 3.81 0.94
CA VAL A 128 17.20 2.74 0.95
C VAL A 128 15.79 3.34 0.93
N LEU A 129 15.60 4.52 1.54
CA LEU A 129 14.30 5.20 1.55
C LEU A 129 13.90 5.70 0.15
N PHE A 130 14.89 6.09 -0.68
CA PHE A 130 14.65 6.46 -2.07
C PHE A 130 14.19 5.25 -2.90
N GLU A 131 14.86 4.11 -2.74
CA GLU A 131 14.47 2.85 -3.38
C GLU A 131 13.04 2.45 -3.01
N ILE A 132 12.72 2.44 -1.70
CA ILE A 132 11.37 2.15 -1.20
C ILE A 132 10.35 3.11 -1.80
N GLY A 133 10.63 4.41 -1.81
CA GLY A 133 9.72 5.41 -2.35
C GLY A 133 9.42 5.22 -3.84
N ILE A 134 10.44 4.95 -4.66
CA ILE A 134 10.26 4.65 -6.09
C ILE A 134 9.47 3.35 -6.28
N CYS A 135 9.75 2.31 -5.50
CA CYS A 135 8.99 1.07 -5.51
C CYS A 135 7.51 1.28 -5.18
N VAL A 136 7.19 2.06 -4.13
CA VAL A 136 5.78 2.37 -3.77
C VAL A 136 5.08 3.12 -4.87
N MET A 137 5.71 4.17 -5.43
CA MET A 137 5.11 4.98 -6.50
C MET A 137 4.85 4.16 -7.77
N THR A 138 5.84 3.39 -8.20
CA THR A 138 5.74 2.55 -9.40
C THR A 138 4.73 1.41 -9.19
N TYR A 139 4.78 0.72 -8.05
CA TYR A 139 3.84 -0.37 -7.76
C TYR A 139 2.40 0.12 -7.59
N THR A 140 2.18 1.28 -6.97
CA THR A 140 0.84 1.89 -6.90
C THR A 140 0.32 2.24 -8.29
N THR A 141 1.19 2.70 -9.18
CA THR A 141 0.85 2.95 -10.59
C THR A 141 0.45 1.65 -11.31
N VAL A 142 1.20 0.56 -11.08
CA VAL A 142 0.88 -0.77 -11.61
C VAL A 142 -0.48 -1.25 -11.09
N LEU A 143 -0.74 -1.17 -9.78
CA LEU A 143 -2.02 -1.54 -9.19
C LEU A 143 -3.18 -0.69 -9.74
N ALA A 144 -2.96 0.61 -9.97
CA ALA A 144 -3.98 1.47 -10.58
C ALA A 144 -4.30 1.03 -12.02
N ILE A 145 -3.28 0.66 -12.81
CA ILE A 145 -3.46 0.12 -14.17
C ILE A 145 -4.17 -1.24 -14.13
N GLU A 146 -3.82 -2.10 -13.18
CA GLU A 146 -4.42 -3.43 -13.00
C GLU A 146 -5.88 -3.34 -12.55
N PHE A 147 -6.22 -2.33 -11.74
CA PHE A 147 -7.59 -2.04 -11.30
C PHE A 147 -8.42 -1.31 -12.36
N ALA A 148 -7.80 -0.57 -13.28
CA ALA A 148 -8.50 0.24 -14.28
C ALA A 148 -9.54 -0.52 -15.12
N PRO A 149 -9.31 -1.75 -15.65
CA PRO A 149 -10.33 -2.51 -16.36
C PRO A 149 -11.62 -2.70 -15.55
N VAL A 150 -11.52 -2.94 -14.24
CA VAL A 150 -12.66 -3.14 -13.35
C VAL A 150 -13.48 -1.85 -13.24
N LEU A 151 -12.80 -0.70 -13.13
CA LEU A 151 -13.45 0.61 -13.12
C LEU A 151 -14.17 0.91 -14.44
N PHE A 152 -13.53 0.66 -15.58
CA PHE A 152 -14.12 0.91 -16.90
C PHE A 152 -15.23 -0.08 -17.28
N GLU A 153 -15.18 -1.33 -16.79
CA GLU A 153 -16.29 -2.28 -16.84
C GLU A 153 -17.50 -1.71 -16.07
N GLY A 154 -17.29 -1.15 -14.88
CA GLY A 154 -18.33 -0.49 -14.08
C GLY A 154 -18.95 0.74 -14.76
N LEU A 155 -18.12 1.55 -15.46
CA LEU A 155 -18.55 2.72 -16.23
C LEU A 155 -19.19 2.39 -17.59
N ARG A 156 -19.36 1.10 -17.92
CA ARG A 156 -19.95 0.62 -19.19
C ARG A 156 -19.16 1.05 -20.45
N LEU A 157 -17.83 1.12 -20.36
CA LEU A 157 -16.94 1.42 -21.48
C LEU A 157 -16.14 0.17 -21.92
N PRO A 158 -16.78 -0.83 -22.56
CA PRO A 158 -16.19 -2.16 -22.80
C PRO A 158 -15.00 -2.16 -23.75
N LYS A 159 -14.93 -1.19 -24.68
CA LYS A 159 -13.82 -1.06 -25.64
C LYS A 159 -12.49 -0.76 -24.92
N ILE A 160 -12.52 0.14 -23.94
CA ILE A 160 -11.34 0.54 -23.16
C ILE A 160 -10.94 -0.59 -22.21
N ALA A 161 -11.92 -1.23 -21.55
CA ALA A 161 -11.66 -2.37 -20.67
C ALA A 161 -10.94 -3.52 -21.41
N HIS A 162 -11.39 -3.88 -22.61
CA HIS A 162 -10.73 -4.93 -23.41
C HIS A 162 -9.30 -4.56 -23.83
N MET A 163 -9.07 -3.30 -24.20
CA MET A 163 -7.72 -2.82 -24.52
C MET A 163 -6.80 -2.92 -23.31
N LEU A 164 -7.27 -2.50 -22.13
CA LEU A 164 -6.50 -2.57 -20.89
C LEU A 164 -6.21 -4.02 -20.47
N HIS A 165 -7.19 -4.93 -20.54
CA HIS A 165 -6.99 -6.35 -20.23
C HIS A 165 -5.82 -6.98 -21.01
N ARG A 166 -5.60 -6.55 -22.27
CA ARG A 166 -4.49 -7.03 -23.10
C ARG A 166 -3.13 -6.53 -22.63
N ILE A 167 -3.09 -5.32 -22.07
CA ILE A 167 -1.87 -4.63 -21.65
C ILE A 167 -1.50 -4.97 -20.20
N VAL A 168 -2.47 -5.38 -19.37
CA VAL A 168 -2.29 -5.65 -17.94
C VAL A 168 -1.30 -6.79 -17.66
N ILE A 169 -1.22 -7.83 -18.49
CA ILE A 169 -0.37 -9.00 -18.22
C ILE A 169 1.12 -8.64 -18.01
N PRO A 170 1.79 -7.90 -18.90
CA PRO A 170 3.14 -7.40 -18.65
C PRO A 170 3.29 -6.59 -17.36
N PHE A 171 2.29 -5.74 -17.05
CA PHE A 171 2.30 -4.91 -15.84
C PHE A 171 2.14 -5.74 -14.58
N VAL A 172 1.38 -6.83 -14.61
CA VAL A 172 1.26 -7.77 -13.49
C VAL A 172 2.60 -8.41 -13.18
N ILE A 173 3.31 -8.91 -14.20
CA ILE A 173 4.64 -9.51 -14.01
C ILE A 173 5.60 -8.49 -13.43
N LEU A 174 5.61 -7.27 -13.97
CA LEU A 174 6.40 -6.17 -13.44
C LEU A 174 6.01 -5.85 -11.99
N GLY A 175 4.71 -5.84 -11.67
CA GLY A 175 4.17 -5.60 -10.34
C GLY A 175 4.63 -6.63 -9.32
N VAL A 176 4.68 -7.91 -9.69
CA VAL A 176 5.21 -8.97 -8.83
C VAL A 176 6.69 -8.75 -8.54
N VAL A 177 7.50 -8.43 -9.56
CA VAL A 177 8.94 -8.13 -9.39
C VAL A 177 9.15 -6.89 -8.53
N LEU A 178 8.40 -5.81 -8.77
CA LEU A 178 8.47 -4.60 -7.95
C LEU A 178 8.03 -4.86 -6.51
N SER A 179 7.08 -5.75 -6.29
CA SER A 179 6.62 -6.14 -4.95
C SER A 179 7.66 -6.92 -4.17
N THR A 180 8.38 -7.83 -4.83
CA THR A 180 9.47 -8.57 -4.17
C THR A 180 10.58 -7.63 -3.73
N LEU A 181 10.94 -6.66 -4.59
CA LEU A 181 11.89 -5.60 -4.25
C LEU A 181 11.37 -4.76 -3.08
N HIS A 182 10.16 -4.22 -3.18
CA HIS A 182 9.60 -3.35 -2.16
C HIS A 182 9.56 -3.98 -0.75
N GLN A 183 8.99 -5.19 -0.65
CA GLN A 183 8.84 -5.88 0.64
C GLN A 183 10.20 -6.28 1.23
N SER A 184 11.15 -6.67 0.38
CA SER A 184 12.52 -6.99 0.79
C SER A 184 13.27 -5.73 1.27
N SER A 185 13.15 -4.62 0.55
CA SER A 185 13.85 -3.36 0.86
C SER A 185 13.32 -2.70 2.14
N LEU A 186 12.06 -2.91 2.52
CA LEU A 186 11.56 -2.57 3.86
C LEU A 186 12.33 -3.31 4.97
N GLY A 187 12.63 -4.60 4.79
CA GLY A 187 13.53 -5.32 5.71
C GLY A 187 14.98 -4.83 5.64
N GLY A 188 15.43 -4.38 4.46
CA GLY A 188 16.73 -3.73 4.27
C GLY A 188 16.88 -2.41 5.05
N LEU A 189 15.79 -1.66 5.19
CA LEU A 189 15.73 -0.44 6.00
C LEU A 189 16.03 -0.72 7.48
N LEU A 190 15.59 -1.88 7.98
CA LEU A 190 15.90 -2.30 9.35
C LEU A 190 17.36 -2.76 9.50
N LEU A 191 18.00 -3.30 8.45
CA LEU A 191 19.41 -3.67 8.53
C LEU A 191 20.32 -2.48 8.85
N ILE A 192 20.02 -1.31 8.29
CA ILE A 192 20.80 -0.08 8.51
C ILE A 192 20.48 0.59 9.87
N GLN A 193 19.34 0.27 10.48
CA GLN A 193 18.88 0.82 11.77
C GLN A 193 19.41 0.03 12.99
N ARG A 194 20.69 -0.37 12.95
CA ARG A 194 21.27 -1.27 13.97
C ARG A 194 21.23 -0.72 15.39
N SER A 195 21.29 0.60 15.57
CA SER A 195 21.29 1.24 16.89
C SER A 195 19.91 1.29 17.56
N THR A 196 18.83 1.23 16.77
CA THR A 196 17.44 1.34 17.27
C THR A 196 16.74 -0.02 17.34
N LEU A 197 17.29 -1.05 16.68
CA LEU A 197 16.80 -2.42 16.74
C LEU A 197 17.44 -3.20 17.87
N HIS A 198 16.61 -3.92 18.61
CA HIS A 198 17.08 -4.81 19.65
C HIS A 198 17.93 -5.96 19.04
N PRO A 199 19.07 -6.34 19.64
CA PRO A 199 19.98 -7.34 19.07
C PRO A 199 19.36 -8.69 18.70
N LEU A 200 18.30 -9.11 19.42
CA LEU A 200 17.55 -10.34 19.10
C LEU A 200 16.75 -10.28 17.79
N TRP A 201 16.40 -9.09 17.33
CA TRP A 201 15.60 -8.88 16.12
C TRP A 201 16.48 -8.53 14.92
N TRP A 202 17.73 -8.13 15.16
CA TRP A 202 18.66 -7.82 14.10
C TRP A 202 19.28 -9.10 13.53
N THR A 203 19.04 -9.37 12.25
CA THR A 203 19.64 -10.50 11.54
C THR A 203 19.86 -10.14 10.06
N PRO A 204 20.95 -10.59 9.41
CA PRO A 204 21.21 -10.29 8.00
C PRO A 204 20.11 -10.74 7.03
N ILE A 205 19.27 -11.71 7.44
CA ILE A 205 18.17 -12.25 6.63
C ILE A 205 16.85 -11.45 6.77
N LEU A 206 16.85 -10.29 7.45
CA LEU A 206 15.67 -9.44 7.62
C LEU A 206 14.90 -9.14 6.31
N PRO A 207 15.56 -8.80 5.17
CA PRO A 207 14.86 -8.58 3.90
C PRO A 207 14.01 -9.79 3.47
N LEU A 208 14.56 -11.00 3.63
CA LEU A 208 13.86 -12.24 3.31
C LEU A 208 12.70 -12.50 4.28
N LEU A 209 12.90 -12.27 5.58
CA LEU A 209 11.85 -12.44 6.59
C LEU A 209 10.66 -11.51 6.31
N PHE A 210 10.92 -10.24 5.99
CA PHE A 210 9.88 -9.27 5.63
C PHE A 210 9.10 -9.70 4.40
N PHE A 211 9.79 -10.16 3.35
CA PHE A 211 9.14 -10.66 2.14
C PHE A 211 8.25 -11.87 2.40
N VAL A 212 8.74 -12.87 3.14
CA VAL A 212 7.96 -14.08 3.46
C VAL A 212 6.78 -13.75 4.37
N SER A 213 6.98 -12.89 5.38
CA SER A 213 5.90 -12.41 6.25
C SER A 213 4.82 -11.67 5.47
N ALA A 214 5.20 -10.84 4.50
CA ALA A 214 4.24 -10.18 3.63
C ALA A 214 3.38 -11.21 2.89
N ILE A 215 3.98 -12.21 2.22
CA ILE A 215 3.21 -13.27 1.53
C ILE A 215 2.20 -13.95 2.47
N VAL A 216 2.61 -14.31 3.68
CA VAL A 216 1.74 -14.98 4.65
C VAL A 216 0.59 -14.08 5.08
N VAL A 217 0.88 -12.81 5.42
CA VAL A 217 -0.14 -11.84 5.83
C VAL A 217 -1.10 -11.54 4.69
N GLY A 218 -0.61 -11.36 3.47
CA GLY A 218 -1.41 -11.08 2.29
C GLY A 218 -2.34 -12.22 1.89
N LEU A 219 -1.95 -13.46 2.13
CA LEU A 219 -2.82 -14.64 1.93
C LEU A 219 -3.81 -14.86 3.08
N GLY A 220 -3.51 -14.36 4.28
CA GLY A 220 -4.37 -14.48 5.45
C GLY A 220 -5.49 -13.44 5.52
N MET A 221 -5.39 -12.35 4.75
CA MET A 221 -6.39 -11.29 4.60
C MET A 221 -7.44 -11.64 3.53
#